data_AF-A0A2S9IZX4-F1
#
_entry.id   AF-A0A2S9IZX4-F1
#
_cell.length_a   1.000
_cell.length_b   1.000
_cell.length_c   1.000
_cell.angle_alpha   90.00
_cell.angle_beta   90.00
_cell.angle_gamma   90.00
#
_symmetry.space_group_name_H-M   'P 1'
#
loop_
_entity.id
_entity.type
_entity.pdbx_description
1 polymer ?
#
loop_
_entity_poly.entity_id
_entity_poly.type
_entity_poly.pdbx_seq_one_letter_code
_entity_poly.pdbx_strand_id
1 'polypeptide(L)'
;MDTIKEFNINPVGVISKEFLNHGVHTFHEACLFVINLPYKRNTDKENPKAIFIDKCGTCSTKHALLKQLRMEHDMDDIKLVIGVFEMNGINTPQILDTLTKYELEFIPEAHTYLKYQNECFDFTKAGSSPTDFMDYLMFEKEILPKQINKYKVPPK
;
A
#
# COMPACT_ATOMS: atom_id res chain seq x y z
N MET A 1 -8.95 -18.64 2.68
CA MET A 1 -8.30 -17.37 2.35
C MET A 1 -6.98 -17.42 3.06
N ASP A 2 -5.91 -17.65 2.31
CA ASP A 2 -4.59 -17.73 2.90
C ASP A 2 -4.23 -16.33 3.41
N THR A 3 -4.05 -16.22 4.72
CA THR A 3 -3.71 -14.97 5.37
C THR A 3 -2.20 -14.85 5.41
N ILE A 4 -1.70 -13.61 5.29
CA ILE A 4 -0.28 -13.33 5.54
C ILE A 4 0.06 -13.88 6.93
N LYS A 5 1.20 -14.58 7.06
CA LYS A 5 1.62 -15.24 8.31
C LYS A 5 1.55 -14.28 9.50
N GLU A 6 0.80 -14.66 10.53
CA GLU A 6 0.56 -13.90 11.74
C GLU A 6 1.77 -13.89 12.69
N PHE A 7 1.90 -12.82 13.50
CA PHE A 7 2.84 -12.74 14.63
C PHE A 7 2.44 -11.64 15.63
N ASN A 8 2.86 -11.81 16.88
CA ASN A 8 2.73 -10.77 17.91
C ASN A 8 3.81 -9.70 17.73
N ILE A 9 3.40 -8.44 17.77
CA ILE A 9 4.29 -7.28 17.66
C ILE A 9 5.07 -7.12 18.96
N ASN A 10 6.40 -7.15 18.85
CA ASN A 10 7.34 -6.82 19.92
C ASN A 10 7.95 -5.44 19.69
N PRO A 11 8.41 -4.71 20.73
CA PRO A 11 8.95 -3.35 20.61
C PRO A 11 10.40 -3.32 20.06
N VAL A 12 10.65 -4.04 18.96
CA VAL A 12 11.97 -4.24 18.33
C VAL A 12 12.43 -3.10 17.43
N GLY A 13 11.51 -2.28 16.90
CA GLY A 13 11.85 -1.15 16.05
C GLY A 13 10.98 0.08 16.30
N VAL A 14 11.08 1.07 15.40
CA VAL A 14 10.34 2.34 15.55
C VAL A 14 8.87 2.13 15.19
N ILE A 15 8.60 1.37 14.13
CA ILE A 15 7.24 1.11 13.66
C ILE A 15 6.49 0.21 14.63
N SER A 16 7.15 -0.85 15.11
CA SER A 16 6.56 -1.78 16.07
C SER A 16 6.17 -1.09 17.39
N LYS A 17 7.00 -0.15 17.86
CA LYS A 17 6.69 0.69 19.04
C LYS A 17 5.50 1.61 18.79
N GLU A 18 5.41 2.23 17.62
CA GLU A 18 4.27 3.09 17.28
C GLU A 18 2.95 2.29 17.22
N PHE A 19 2.95 1.09 16.66
CA PHE A 19 1.77 0.22 16.70
C PHE A 19 1.36 -0.13 18.14
N LEU A 20 2.31 -0.53 18.98
CA LEU A 20 2.04 -0.84 20.39
C LEU A 20 1.48 0.37 21.16
N ASN A 21 1.99 1.58 20.89
CA ASN A 21 1.47 2.82 21.47
C ASN A 21 0.01 3.12 21.07
N HIS A 22 -0.44 2.56 19.94
CA HIS A 22 -1.82 2.67 19.44
C HIS A 22 -2.69 1.46 19.84
N GLY A 23 -2.21 0.60 20.75
CA GLY A 23 -2.95 -0.60 21.19
C GLY A 23 -3.05 -1.70 20.13
N VAL A 24 -2.13 -1.71 19.17
CA VAL A 24 -2.04 -2.71 18.10
C VAL A 24 -0.95 -3.71 18.47
N HIS A 25 -1.32 -4.97 18.65
CA HIS A 25 -0.50 -6.02 19.23
C HIS A 25 -0.20 -7.18 18.27
N THR A 26 -0.95 -7.31 17.18
CA THR A 26 -0.74 -8.38 16.18
C THR A 26 -0.58 -7.80 14.78
N PHE A 27 -0.02 -8.59 13.85
CA PHE A 27 0.11 -8.18 12.46
C PHE A 27 -1.25 -8.03 11.77
N HIS A 28 -2.21 -8.90 12.10
CA HIS A 28 -3.59 -8.73 11.64
C HIS A 28 -4.21 -7.41 12.12
N GLU A 29 -4.06 -7.07 13.40
CA GLU A 29 -4.51 -5.77 13.92
C GLU A 29 -3.80 -4.60 13.23
N ALA A 30 -2.53 -4.73 12.88
CA ALA A 30 -1.82 -3.71 12.09
C ALA A 30 -2.40 -3.55 10.69
N CYS A 31 -2.74 -4.65 10.02
CA CYS A 31 -3.43 -4.61 8.72
C CYS A 31 -4.80 -3.92 8.83
N LEU A 32 -5.59 -4.28 9.86
CA LEU A 32 -6.88 -3.66 10.15
C LEU A 32 -6.75 -2.18 10.51
N PHE A 33 -5.73 -1.81 11.28
CA PHE A 33 -5.44 -0.41 11.60
C PHE A 33 -5.19 0.37 10.31
N VAL A 34 -4.29 -0.12 9.45
CA VAL A 34 -3.87 0.56 8.22
C VAL A 34 -4.99 0.69 7.19
N ILE A 35 -5.79 -0.37 6.97
CA ILE A 35 -6.88 -0.34 5.98
C ILE A 35 -7.99 0.65 6.34
N ASN A 36 -8.21 0.86 7.65
CA ASN A 36 -9.23 1.78 8.16
C ASN A 36 -8.79 3.25 8.19
N LEU A 37 -7.52 3.56 7.94
CA LEU A 37 -7.08 4.95 7.84
C LEU A 37 -7.62 5.63 6.57
N PRO A 38 -7.98 6.92 6.61
CA PRO A 38 -8.35 7.68 5.41
C PRO A 38 -7.28 7.65 4.32
N TYR A 39 -7.72 7.55 3.06
CA TYR A 39 -6.83 7.68 1.91
C TYR A 39 -6.49 9.15 1.65
N LYS A 40 -5.30 9.58 2.06
CA LYS A 40 -4.85 10.97 1.92
C LYS A 40 -3.31 11.01 1.90
N ARG A 41 -2.75 12.03 1.25
CA ARG A 41 -1.30 12.27 1.28
C ARG A 41 -0.85 12.67 2.69
N ASN A 42 0.20 12.00 3.15
CA ASN A 42 0.92 12.37 4.37
C ASN A 42 1.64 13.71 4.19
N THR A 43 1.80 14.46 5.29
CA THR A 43 2.48 15.76 5.33
C THR A 43 3.97 15.60 5.01
N ASP A 44 4.61 14.58 5.60
CA ASP A 44 5.99 14.21 5.35
C ASP A 44 6.07 12.73 4.98
N LYS A 45 6.23 12.45 3.70
CA LYS A 45 6.30 11.09 3.15
C LYS A 45 7.64 10.38 3.36
N GLU A 46 8.68 11.09 3.82
CA GLU A 46 9.98 10.50 4.19
C GLU A 46 10.00 10.08 5.66
N ASN A 47 9.11 10.65 6.49
CA ASN A 47 8.97 10.26 7.88
C ASN A 47 8.18 8.93 7.99
N PRO A 48 8.83 7.83 8.44
CA PRO A 48 8.17 6.52 8.57
C PRO A 48 7.02 6.52 9.59
N LYS A 49 6.96 7.53 10.48
CA LYS A 49 5.89 7.71 11.47
C LYS A 49 4.73 8.59 11.00
N ALA A 50 4.80 9.14 9.78
CA ALA A 50 3.80 10.09 9.31
C ALA A 50 2.38 9.53 9.28
N ILE A 51 2.22 8.22 9.06
CA ILE A 51 0.90 7.58 9.10
C ILE A 51 0.26 7.69 10.50
N PHE A 52 1.04 7.52 11.56
CA PHE A 52 0.53 7.62 12.93
C PHE A 52 0.23 9.07 13.30
N ILE A 53 1.09 10.01 12.88
CA ILE A 53 0.95 11.45 13.16
C ILE A 53 -0.25 12.05 12.40
N ASP A 54 -0.28 11.84 11.08
CA ASP A 54 -1.31 12.40 10.20
C ASP A 54 -2.63 11.63 10.24
N LYS A 55 -2.62 10.42 10.84
CA LYS A 55 -3.76 9.49 10.90
C LYS A 55 -4.39 9.23 9.54
N CYS A 56 -3.57 9.14 8.50
CA CYS A 56 -3.98 8.85 7.14
C CYS A 56 -2.79 8.30 6.33
N GLY A 57 -3.05 7.79 5.12
CA GLY A 57 -1.98 7.36 4.23
C GLY A 57 -2.45 7.10 2.81
N THR A 58 -1.49 6.89 1.91
CA THR A 58 -1.71 6.50 0.51
C THR A 58 -1.45 5.01 0.36
N CYS A 59 -1.75 4.41 -0.80
CA CYS A 59 -1.40 3.02 -1.07
C CYS A 59 0.09 2.76 -0.83
N SER A 60 0.96 3.69 -1.22
CA SER A 60 2.41 3.53 -1.05
C SER A 60 2.85 3.59 0.41
N THR A 61 2.43 4.60 1.18
CA THR A 61 2.86 4.73 2.58
C THR A 61 2.25 3.63 3.45
N LYS A 62 0.99 3.25 3.21
CA LYS A 62 0.29 2.21 3.97
C LYS A 62 0.96 0.84 3.85
N HIS A 63 1.24 0.38 2.63
CA HIS A 63 1.88 -0.91 2.42
C HIS A 63 3.36 -0.90 2.83
N ALA A 64 4.06 0.22 2.65
CA ALA A 64 5.43 0.37 3.13
C ALA A 64 5.52 0.23 4.66
N LEU A 65 4.54 0.77 5.40
CA LEU A 65 4.47 0.63 6.85
C LEU A 65 4.33 -0.84 7.28
N LEU A 66 3.42 -1.59 6.65
CA LEU A 66 3.23 -3.02 6.93
C LEU A 66 4.47 -3.86 6.57
N LYS A 67 5.10 -3.57 5.41
CA LYS A 67 6.38 -4.17 5.03
C LYS A 67 7.47 -3.88 6.05
N GLN A 68 7.59 -2.62 6.49
CA GLN A 68 8.58 -2.21 7.47
C GLN A 68 8.37 -2.90 8.83
N LEU A 69 7.12 -3.05 9.27
CA LEU A 69 6.80 -3.77 10.51
C LEU A 69 7.30 -5.22 10.49
N ARG A 70 7.13 -5.94 9.37
CA ARG A 70 7.65 -7.30 9.23
C ARG A 70 9.17 -7.34 9.16
N MET A 71 9.78 -6.40 8.44
CA MET A 71 11.24 -6.28 8.40
C MET A 71 11.84 -6.04 9.78
N GLU A 72 11.18 -5.25 10.65
CA GLU A 72 11.62 -5.07 12.05
C GLU A 72 11.57 -6.35 12.87
N HIS A 73 10.79 -7.36 12.46
CA HIS A 73 10.68 -8.68 13.09
C HIS A 73 11.53 -9.75 12.38
N ASP A 74 12.49 -9.35 11.54
CA ASP A 74 13.30 -10.25 10.72
C ASP A 74 12.46 -11.18 9.81
N MET A 75 11.26 -10.71 9.44
CA MET A 75 10.33 -11.42 8.55
C MET A 75 10.29 -10.73 7.18
N ASP A 76 11.14 -11.20 6.26
CA ASP A 76 11.21 -10.66 4.89
C ASP A 76 10.38 -11.48 3.88
N ASP A 77 9.26 -12.04 4.33
CA ASP A 77 8.44 -13.01 3.58
C ASP A 77 7.35 -12.39 2.70
N ILE A 78 7.00 -11.11 2.93
CA ILE A 78 6.12 -10.34 2.03
C ILE A 78 6.94 -9.43 1.12
N LYS A 79 6.50 -9.19 -0.10
CA LYS A 79 7.10 -8.23 -1.03
C LYS A 79 6.27 -6.97 -1.08
N LEU A 80 6.92 -5.80 -1.07
CA LEU A 80 6.28 -4.54 -1.39
C LEU A 80 6.45 -4.28 -2.88
N VAL A 81 5.34 -4.13 -3.60
CA VAL A 81 5.34 -4.07 -5.06
C VAL A 81 4.73 -2.75 -5.52
N ILE A 82 5.36 -2.10 -6.48
CA ILE A 82 4.76 -1.03 -7.27
C ILE A 82 4.41 -1.58 -8.65
N GLY A 83 3.13 -1.48 -9.00
CA GLY A 83 2.60 -1.84 -10.32
C GLY A 83 2.14 -0.60 -11.07
N VAL A 84 2.18 -0.65 -12.40
CA VAL A 84 1.47 0.28 -13.26
C VAL A 84 0.41 -0.48 -14.03
N PHE A 85 -0.82 -0.01 -13.94
CA PHE A 85 -1.97 -0.62 -14.59
C PHE A 85 -2.72 0.37 -15.46
N GLU A 86 -3.48 -0.15 -16.41
CA GLU A 86 -4.36 0.63 -17.27
C GLU A 86 -5.61 1.04 -16.50
N MET A 87 -5.65 2.27 -15.99
CA MET A 87 -6.82 2.80 -15.30
C MET A 87 -7.84 3.26 -16.34
N ASN A 88 -8.98 2.56 -16.43
CA ASN A 88 -9.98 2.73 -17.48
C ASN A 88 -11.40 2.87 -16.89
N GLY A 89 -12.39 3.06 -17.75
CA GLY A 89 -13.79 3.21 -17.33
C GLY A 89 -14.46 1.94 -16.76
N ILE A 90 -13.84 0.77 -16.92
CA ILE A 90 -14.35 -0.51 -16.37
C ILE A 90 -13.87 -0.66 -14.92
N ASN A 91 -12.56 -0.54 -14.67
CA ASN A 91 -11.98 -0.72 -13.34
C ASN A 91 -12.10 0.54 -12.45
N THR A 92 -12.17 1.72 -13.05
CA THR A 92 -12.31 2.99 -12.35
C THR A 92 -13.43 3.81 -13.02
N PRO A 93 -14.70 3.43 -12.79
CA PRO A 93 -15.84 4.10 -13.44
C PRO A 93 -15.89 5.62 -13.21
N GLN A 94 -15.29 6.10 -12.11
CA GLN A 94 -15.27 7.53 -11.75
C GLN A 94 -14.49 8.40 -12.76
N ILE A 95 -13.59 7.82 -13.56
CA ILE A 95 -12.82 8.56 -14.56
C ILE A 95 -13.37 8.45 -15.99
N LEU A 96 -14.44 7.66 -16.20
CA LEU A 96 -14.98 7.36 -17.53
C LEU A 96 -15.34 8.64 -18.32
N ASP A 97 -15.98 9.61 -17.67
CA ASP A 97 -16.35 10.88 -18.31
C ASP A 97 -15.11 11.68 -18.74
N THR A 98 -14.04 11.63 -17.95
CA THR A 98 -12.78 12.30 -18.27
C THR A 98 -12.10 11.62 -19.44
N LEU A 99 -12.00 10.29 -19.42
CA LEU A 99 -11.42 9.50 -20.52
C LEU A 99 -12.17 9.75 -21.84
N THR A 100 -13.50 9.69 -21.80
CA THR A 100 -14.37 9.93 -22.96
C THR A 100 -14.17 11.35 -23.52
N LYS A 101 -14.11 12.36 -22.64
CA LYS A 101 -13.91 13.76 -23.05
C LYS A 101 -12.60 13.97 -23.81
N TYR A 102 -11.55 13.23 -23.46
CA TYR A 102 -10.22 13.37 -24.06
C TYR A 102 -9.89 12.23 -25.05
N GLU A 103 -10.87 11.40 -25.41
CA GLU A 103 -10.71 10.28 -26.34
C GLU A 103 -9.58 9.30 -25.94
N LEU A 104 -9.44 9.05 -24.64
CA LEU A 104 -8.46 8.11 -24.08
C LEU A 104 -9.13 6.79 -23.72
N GLU A 105 -8.50 5.66 -24.07
CA GLU A 105 -8.96 4.34 -23.64
C GLU A 105 -8.66 4.10 -22.14
N PHE A 106 -7.49 4.57 -21.69
CA PHE A 106 -7.04 4.47 -20.31
C PHE A 106 -5.99 5.54 -19.99
N ILE A 107 -5.66 5.67 -18.71
CA ILE A 107 -4.47 6.38 -18.23
C ILE A 107 -3.62 5.45 -17.37
N PRO A 108 -2.28 5.42 -17.52
CA PRO A 108 -1.43 4.61 -16.66
C PRO A 108 -1.47 5.13 -15.21
N GLU A 109 -1.79 4.26 -14.26
CA GLU A 109 -1.80 4.59 -12.83
C GLU A 109 -0.83 3.71 -12.06
N ALA A 110 -0.03 4.32 -11.19
CA ALA A 110 0.93 3.61 -10.35
C ALA A 110 0.29 3.22 -9.01
N HIS A 111 0.15 1.93 -8.74
CA HIS A 111 -0.40 1.40 -7.50
C HIS A 111 0.66 0.67 -6.67
N THR A 112 0.48 0.64 -5.35
CA THR A 112 1.39 -0.09 -4.45
C THR A 112 0.58 -1.05 -3.60
N TYR A 113 1.04 -2.30 -3.52
CA TYR A 113 0.38 -3.40 -2.81
C TYR A 113 1.43 -4.37 -2.24
N LEU A 114 0.98 -5.36 -1.47
CA LEU A 114 1.84 -6.42 -0.96
C LEU A 114 1.63 -7.73 -1.73
N LYS A 115 2.69 -8.51 -1.89
CA LYS A 115 2.59 -9.92 -2.29
C LYS A 115 3.10 -10.82 -1.18
N TYR A 116 2.39 -11.89 -0.90
CA TYR A 116 2.85 -12.95 -0.02
C TYR A 116 2.59 -14.28 -0.72
N GLN A 117 3.65 -15.06 -0.91
CA GLN A 117 3.63 -16.24 -1.79
C GLN A 117 3.10 -15.87 -3.19
N ASN A 118 2.00 -16.49 -3.65
CA ASN A 118 1.38 -16.22 -4.95
C ASN A 118 0.15 -15.30 -4.86
N GLU A 119 -0.14 -14.74 -3.69
CA GLU A 119 -1.31 -13.89 -3.47
C GLU A 119 -0.93 -12.41 -3.33
N CYS A 120 -1.83 -11.54 -3.80
CA CYS A 120 -1.72 -10.09 -3.69
C CYS A 120 -2.66 -9.59 -2.59
N PHE A 121 -2.23 -8.59 -1.83
CA PHE A 121 -2.98 -7.99 -0.74
C PHE A 121 -2.97 -6.47 -0.87
N ASP A 122 -4.17 -5.87 -0.85
CA ASP A 122 -4.36 -4.43 -0.93
C ASP A 122 -5.08 -3.88 0.32
N PHE A 123 -4.36 -3.09 1.11
CA PHE A 123 -4.79 -2.43 2.33
C PHE A 123 -5.01 -0.92 2.12
N THR A 124 -5.29 -0.49 0.88
CA THR A 124 -5.48 0.92 0.54
C THR A 124 -6.70 1.53 1.24
N LYS A 125 -7.85 0.87 1.17
CA LYS A 125 -9.10 1.23 1.86
C LYS A 125 -9.95 -0.02 2.07
N ALA A 126 -10.97 0.07 2.93
CA ALA A 126 -11.95 -1.01 3.06
C ALA A 126 -12.61 -1.30 1.70
N GLY A 127 -12.66 -2.58 1.32
CA GLY A 127 -13.18 -3.03 0.03
C GLY A 127 -12.21 -2.92 -1.15
N SER A 128 -10.97 -2.43 -0.95
CA SER A 128 -9.91 -2.56 -1.96
C SER A 128 -9.64 -4.03 -2.26
N SER A 129 -9.49 -4.34 -3.54
CA SER A 129 -9.16 -5.70 -3.99
C SER A 129 -8.07 -5.65 -5.05
N PRO A 130 -7.13 -6.62 -5.06
CA PRO A 130 -6.21 -6.78 -6.18
C PRO A 130 -6.91 -6.92 -7.54
N THR A 131 -8.12 -7.48 -7.58
CA THR A 131 -8.93 -7.60 -8.81
C THR A 131 -9.23 -6.25 -9.47
N ASP A 132 -9.16 -5.16 -8.70
CA ASP A 132 -9.42 -3.81 -9.22
C ASP A 132 -8.34 -3.35 -10.23
N PHE A 133 -7.15 -3.96 -10.22
CA PHE A 133 -6.05 -3.54 -11.08
C PHE A 133 -5.24 -4.69 -11.69
N MET A 134 -5.26 -5.89 -11.11
CA MET A 134 -4.39 -7.00 -11.51
C MET A 134 -4.61 -7.47 -12.95
N ASP A 135 -5.87 -7.51 -13.41
CA ASP A 135 -6.20 -7.91 -14.79
C ASP A 135 -5.73 -6.88 -15.84
N TYR A 136 -5.41 -5.66 -15.40
CA TYR A 136 -4.98 -4.53 -16.23
C TYR A 136 -3.51 -4.16 -15.97
N LEU A 137 -2.77 -5.00 -15.25
CA LEU A 137 -1.39 -4.73 -14.84
C LEU A 137 -0.44 -4.84 -16.03
N MET A 138 0.24 -3.75 -16.35
CA MET A 138 1.20 -3.68 -17.46
C MET A 138 2.59 -4.14 -17.03
N PHE A 139 3.04 -3.67 -15.87
CA PHE A 139 4.32 -4.04 -15.30
C PHE A 139 4.32 -3.83 -13.79
N GLU A 140 5.18 -4.58 -13.10
CA GLU A 140 5.39 -4.44 -11.68
C GLU A 140 6.87 -4.55 -11.31
N LYS A 141 7.20 -3.99 -10.16
CA LYS A 141 8.55 -4.03 -9.60
C LYS A 141 8.48 -4.14 -8.08
N GLU A 142 9.28 -5.04 -7.53
CA GLU A 142 9.53 -5.09 -6.10
C GLU A 142 10.36 -3.88 -5.65
N ILE A 143 9.94 -3.25 -4.56
CA ILE A 143 10.57 -2.07 -3.97
C ILE A 143 10.71 -2.23 -2.47
N LEU A 144 11.67 -1.53 -1.87
CA LEU A 144 11.81 -1.39 -0.42
C LEU A 144 10.96 -0.23 0.10
N PRO A 145 10.58 -0.22 1.40
CA PRO A 145 9.86 0.90 2.01
C PRO A 145 10.50 2.26 1.73
N LYS A 146 11.83 2.36 1.83
CA LYS A 146 12.61 3.58 1.54
C LYS A 146 12.60 4.03 0.07
N GLN A 147 12.01 3.26 -0.84
CA GLN A 147 11.98 3.55 -2.27
C GLN A 147 10.62 4.03 -2.78
N ILE A 148 9.58 4.07 -1.94
CA ILE A 148 8.22 4.45 -2.36
C ILE A 148 8.13 5.83 -3.03
N ASN A 149 9.00 6.76 -2.63
CA ASN A 149 9.02 8.12 -3.18
C ASN A 149 9.87 8.28 -4.44
N LYS A 150 10.66 7.27 -4.82
CA LYS A 150 11.57 7.34 -5.98
C LYS A 150 10.88 7.07 -7.31
N TYR A 151 9.74 6.38 -7.30
CA TYR A 151 9.11 5.86 -8.51
C TYR A 151 7.77 6.54 -8.86
N LYS A 152 7.27 7.47 -8.02
CA LYS A 152 5.99 8.17 -8.22
C LYS A 152 6.12 9.67 -8.48
N VAL A 153 7.31 10.14 -8.86
CA VAL A 153 7.55 11.54 -9.22
C VAL A 153 8.05 11.57 -10.66
N PRO A 154 7.38 12.27 -11.59
CA PRO A 154 7.96 12.55 -12.90
C PRO A 154 9.31 13.24 -12.70
N PRO A 155 10.37 12.90 -13.47
CA PRO A 155 11.57 13.73 -13.47
C PRO A 155 11.18 15.18 -13.76
N LYS A 156 11.75 16.11 -13.00
CA LYS A 156 11.63 17.55 -13.26
C LYS A 156 12.35 17.92 -14.55
#